data_AF-A0A843LJJ3-F1
#
_entry.id   AF-A0A843LJJ3-F1
#
_cell.length_a   1.000
_cell.length_b   1.000
_cell.length_c   1.000
_cell.angle_alpha   90.00
_cell.angle_beta   90.00
_cell.angle_gamma   90.00
#
_symmetry.space_group_name_H-M   'P 1'
#
loop_
_entity.id
_entity.type
_entity.pdbx_description
1 polymer ?
#
loop_
_entity_poly.entity_id
_entity_poly.type
_entity_poly.pdbx_seq_one_letter_code
_entity_poly.pdbx_strand_id
1 'polypeptide(L)'
;MSFFDTILNPIYKGLDAGLGWLFDYGSMYAILVIAIIIGVVLTLVQYLLVDQKELKSIREETSAYQKEMLAAQKSNDKNKLKKLQKRKSRMDEMQKKLMSMSMKPLYITMIPIFLFFSWLRQSPAADLIDPVVVKLPFDTILVQKLHTGSPPGFQTGDWLGWLGWYIFSSSVVSNIIRKILGMA
;
A
#
# COMPACT_ATOMS: atom_id res chain seq x y z
N MET A 1 12.58 -26.24 14.74
CA MET A 1 12.42 -24.78 14.71
C MET A 1 13.23 -24.25 13.56
N SER A 2 12.59 -23.52 12.64
CA SER A 2 13.28 -22.85 11.54
C SER A 2 14.15 -21.72 12.09
N PHE A 3 15.27 -21.42 11.44
CA PHE A 3 16.10 -20.23 11.76
C PHE A 3 15.27 -18.94 11.81
N PHE A 4 14.25 -18.85 10.96
CA PHE A 4 13.29 -17.76 10.94
C PHE A 4 12.47 -17.66 12.23
N ASP A 5 12.04 -18.79 12.81
CA ASP A 5 11.24 -18.79 14.05
C ASP A 5 12.08 -18.24 15.21
N THR A 6 13.37 -18.57 15.27
CA THR A 6 14.28 -18.07 16.31
C THR A 6 14.43 -16.55 16.28
N ILE A 7 14.43 -15.94 15.08
CA ILE A 7 14.54 -14.48 14.91
C ILE A 7 13.19 -13.79 15.13
N LEU A 8 12.10 -14.40 14.65
CA LEU A 8 10.78 -13.77 14.63
C LEU A 8 10.05 -13.93 15.96
N ASN A 9 10.28 -15.00 16.72
CA ASN A 9 9.59 -15.25 18.01
C ASN A 9 9.76 -14.12 19.04
N PRO A 10 10.96 -13.53 19.26
CA PRO A 10 11.09 -12.37 20.13
C PRO A 10 10.27 -11.17 19.65
N ILE A 11 10.24 -10.93 18.34
CA ILE A 11 9.47 -9.85 17.72
C ILE A 11 7.97 -10.09 17.93
N TYR A 12 7.50 -11.30 17.68
CA TYR A 12 6.10 -11.69 17.87
C TYR A 12 5.66 -11.55 19.33
N LYS A 13 6.48 -11.98 20.29
CA LYS A 13 6.18 -11.75 21.72
C LYS A 13 6.09 -10.28 22.08
N GLY A 14 6.96 -9.45 21.51
CA GLY A 14 6.91 -7.99 21.69
C GLY A 14 5.63 -7.39 21.10
N LEU A 15 5.23 -7.83 19.91
CA LEU A 15 3.98 -7.42 19.26
C LEU A 15 2.75 -7.90 20.04
N ASP A 16 2.76 -9.13 20.56
CA ASP A 16 1.68 -9.66 21.39
C ASP A 16 1.53 -8.88 22.69
N ALA A 17 2.63 -8.59 23.38
CA ALA A 17 2.60 -7.78 24.60
C ALA A 17 2.14 -6.34 24.32
N GLY A 18 2.55 -5.76 23.19
CA GLY A 18 2.28 -4.36 22.84
C GLY A 18 0.93 -4.12 22.17
N LEU A 19 0.39 -5.09 21.44
CA LEU A 19 -0.81 -4.94 20.60
C LEU A 19 -1.88 -6.00 20.88
N GLY A 20 -1.54 -7.13 21.51
CA GLY A 20 -2.49 -8.22 21.77
C GLY A 20 -3.67 -7.77 22.65
N TRP A 21 -3.41 -6.95 23.66
CA TRP A 21 -4.43 -6.37 24.54
C TRP A 21 -5.47 -5.50 23.80
N LEU A 22 -5.18 -5.02 22.60
CA LEU A 22 -6.14 -4.25 21.81
C LEU A 22 -7.31 -5.13 21.33
N PHE A 23 -7.07 -6.43 21.11
CA PHE A 23 -8.08 -7.35 20.61
C PHE A 23 -9.16 -7.66 21.65
N ASP A 24 -8.88 -7.46 22.94
CA ASP A 24 -9.86 -7.59 24.02
C ASP A 24 -10.98 -6.53 23.94
N TYR A 25 -10.70 -5.38 23.32
CA TYR A 25 -11.67 -4.29 23.13
C TYR A 25 -12.49 -4.42 21.84
N GLY A 26 -12.27 -5.48 21.07
CA GLY A 26 -12.96 -5.77 19.81
C GLY A 26 -12.06 -5.58 18.60
N SER A 27 -12.20 -6.50 17.63
CA SER A 27 -11.29 -6.61 16.48
C SER A 27 -11.31 -5.34 15.62
N MET A 28 -12.45 -4.64 15.52
CA MET A 28 -12.58 -3.40 14.73
C MET A 28 -11.62 -2.30 15.21
N TYR A 29 -11.57 -2.05 16.52
CA TYR A 29 -10.73 -1.01 17.11
C TYR A 29 -9.26 -1.42 17.08
N ALA A 30 -8.97 -2.69 17.41
CA ALA A 30 -7.62 -3.23 17.38
C ALA A 30 -6.98 -3.05 15.99
N ILE A 31 -7.68 -3.51 14.96
CA ILE A 31 -7.21 -3.44 13.57
C ILE A 31 -7.08 -1.99 13.11
N LEU A 32 -7.98 -1.09 13.53
CA LEU A 32 -7.90 0.33 13.19
C LEU A 32 -6.63 0.98 13.77
N VAL A 33 -6.34 0.75 15.05
CA VAL A 33 -5.14 1.30 15.71
C VAL A 33 -3.87 0.78 15.04
N ILE A 34 -3.82 -0.51 14.77
CA ILE A 34 -2.72 -1.15 14.06
C ILE A 34 -2.57 -0.59 12.65
N ALA A 35 -3.66 -0.42 11.91
CA ALA A 35 -3.67 0.13 10.56
C ALA A 35 -3.16 1.59 10.54
N ILE A 36 -3.46 2.38 11.57
CA ILE A 36 -2.91 3.73 11.74
C ILE A 36 -1.41 3.66 11.92
N ILE A 37 -0.91 2.85 12.87
CA ILE A 37 0.51 2.73 13.17
C ILE A 37 1.29 2.29 11.91
N ILE A 38 0.83 1.23 11.25
CA ILE A 38 1.48 0.72 10.04
C ILE A 38 1.39 1.74 8.91
N GLY A 39 0.23 2.36 8.68
CA GLY A 39 0.07 3.38 7.64
C GLY A 39 1.01 4.57 7.83
N VAL A 40 1.17 5.04 9.07
CA VAL A 40 2.12 6.11 9.43
C VAL A 40 3.57 5.67 9.17
N VAL A 41 3.98 4.51 9.70
CA VAL A 41 5.35 4.00 9.55
C VAL A 41 5.70 3.80 8.07
N LEU A 42 4.83 3.13 7.29
CA LEU A 42 5.06 2.89 5.87
C LEU A 42 5.17 4.19 5.09
N THR A 43 4.31 5.16 5.40
CA THR A 43 4.32 6.47 4.72
C THR A 43 5.57 7.28 5.07
N LEU A 44 6.02 7.26 6.32
CA LEU A 44 7.25 7.91 6.75
C LEU A 44 8.48 7.26 6.11
N VAL A 45 8.55 5.94 6.11
CA VAL A 45 9.63 5.19 5.43
C VAL A 45 9.69 5.55 3.96
N GLN A 46 8.54 5.60 3.28
CA GLN A 46 8.48 6.03 1.88
C GLN A 46 8.95 7.48 1.70
N TYR A 47 8.55 8.39 2.60
CA TYR A 47 8.96 9.79 2.55
C TYR A 47 10.47 9.95 2.67
N LEU A 48 11.09 9.22 3.60
CA LEU A 48 12.53 9.29 3.86
C LEU A 48 13.38 8.63 2.77
N LEU A 49 12.86 7.60 2.11
CA LEU A 49 13.60 6.85 1.09
C LEU A 49 13.50 7.45 -0.32
N VAL A 50 12.51 8.31 -0.57
CA VAL A 50 12.23 8.85 -1.90
C VAL A 50 12.48 10.35 -1.91
N ASP A 51 13.37 10.79 -2.80
CA ASP A 51 13.51 12.22 -3.08
C ASP A 51 12.26 12.73 -3.80
N GLN A 52 11.41 13.44 -3.05
CA GLN A 52 10.14 13.97 -3.54
C GLN A 52 10.34 15.09 -4.57
N LYS A 53 11.43 15.88 -4.47
CA LYS A 53 11.71 16.98 -5.40
C LYS A 53 12.10 16.42 -6.76
N GLU A 54 13.02 15.45 -6.75
CA GLU A 54 13.44 14.76 -7.97
C GLU A 54 12.29 13.96 -8.59
N LEU A 55 11.49 13.26 -7.78
CA LEU A 55 10.32 12.53 -8.25
C LEU A 55 9.33 13.47 -8.95
N LYS A 56 9.06 14.64 -8.37
CA LYS A 56 8.17 15.65 -8.94
C LYS A 56 8.71 16.21 -10.25
N SER A 57 9.98 16.59 -10.30
CA SER A 57 10.57 17.17 -11.52
C SER A 57 10.55 16.19 -12.69
N ILE A 58 10.92 14.92 -12.44
CA ILE A 58 10.94 13.91 -13.51
C ILE A 58 9.51 13.58 -13.96
N ARG A 59 8.53 13.52 -13.04
CA ARG A 59 7.11 13.34 -13.39
C ARG A 59 6.60 14.48 -14.27
N GLU A 60 6.93 15.72 -13.95
CA GLU A 60 6.54 16.89 -14.74
C GLU A 60 7.17 16.86 -16.14
N GLU A 61 8.49 16.61 -16.25
CA GLU A 61 9.19 16.55 -17.54
C GLU A 61 8.68 15.41 -18.42
N THR A 62 8.49 14.21 -17.84
CA THR A 62 7.96 13.05 -18.58
C THR A 62 6.51 13.23 -18.99
N SER A 63 5.66 13.83 -18.14
CA SER A 63 4.26 14.13 -18.48
C SER A 63 4.16 15.19 -19.58
N ALA A 64 4.97 16.25 -19.50
CA ALA A 64 5.03 17.28 -20.54
C ALA A 64 5.45 16.68 -21.89
N TYR A 65 6.50 15.85 -21.90
CA TYR A 65 6.93 15.17 -23.12
C TYR A 65 5.85 14.23 -23.69
N GLN A 66 5.16 13.47 -22.85
CA GLN A 66 4.06 12.59 -23.30
C GLN A 66 2.93 13.40 -23.94
N LYS A 67 2.58 14.56 -23.36
CA LYS A 67 1.58 15.47 -23.93
C LYS A 67 2.03 16.04 -25.27
N GLU A 68 3.28 16.49 -25.39
CA GLU A 68 3.86 16.99 -26.64
C GLU A 68 3.88 15.91 -27.74
N MET A 69 4.25 14.68 -27.38
CA MET A 69 4.24 13.53 -28.29
C MET A 69 2.83 13.23 -28.80
N LEU A 70 1.85 13.18 -27.91
CA LEU A 70 0.45 12.96 -28.28
C LEU A 70 -0.09 14.09 -29.17
N ALA A 71 0.26 15.35 -28.89
CA ALA A 71 -0.13 16.49 -29.71
C ALA A 71 0.49 16.43 -31.11
N ALA A 72 1.78 16.13 -31.21
CA ALA A 72 2.50 16.01 -32.48
C ALA A 72 2.00 14.83 -33.34
N GLN A 73 1.62 13.72 -32.71
CA GLN A 73 0.98 12.58 -33.37
C GLN A 73 -0.39 12.96 -33.92
N LYS A 74 -1.24 13.63 -33.10
CA LYS A 74 -2.56 14.09 -33.54
C LYS A 74 -2.50 15.11 -34.68
N SER A 75 -1.49 15.99 -34.68
CA SER A 75 -1.31 17.00 -35.72
C SER A 75 -0.52 16.51 -36.94
N ASN A 76 -0.10 15.24 -36.99
CA ASN A 76 0.75 14.67 -38.05
C ASN A 76 2.00 15.51 -38.38
N ASP A 77 2.55 16.22 -37.38
CA ASP A 77 3.70 17.10 -37.58
C ASP A 77 5.01 16.28 -37.60
N LYS A 78 5.40 15.82 -38.80
CA LYS A 78 6.59 15.00 -39.02
C LYS A 78 7.89 15.67 -38.52
N ASN A 79 7.96 17.00 -38.52
CA ASN A 79 9.14 17.73 -38.07
C ASN A 79 9.23 17.76 -36.55
N LYS A 80 8.11 18.01 -35.86
CA LYS A 80 8.05 17.92 -34.39
C LYS A 80 8.26 16.48 -33.91
N LEU A 81 7.69 15.48 -34.57
CA LEU A 81 7.90 14.07 -34.24
C LEU A 81 9.38 13.69 -34.31
N LYS A 82 10.10 14.05 -35.38
CA LYS A 82 11.55 13.81 -35.48
C LYS A 82 12.34 14.50 -34.37
N LYS A 83 11.97 15.73 -33.97
CA LYS A 83 12.62 16.45 -32.85
C LYS A 83 12.37 15.76 -31.52
N LEU A 84 11.14 15.34 -31.25
CA LEU A 84 10.77 14.62 -30.01
C LEU A 84 11.43 13.25 -29.95
N GLN A 85 11.54 12.55 -31.08
CA GLN A 85 12.17 11.24 -31.15
C GLN A 85 13.66 11.28 -30.78
N LYS A 86 14.36 12.40 -31.07
CA LYS A 86 15.74 12.61 -30.58
C LYS A 86 15.83 12.71 -29.06
N ARG A 87 14.78 13.20 -28.39
CA ARG A 87 14.70 13.29 -26.91
C ARG A 87 14.21 12.00 -26.26
N LYS A 88 13.72 11.03 -27.05
CA LYS A 88 13.15 9.77 -26.57
C LYS A 88 14.08 9.01 -25.64
N SER A 89 15.35 8.83 -26.00
CA SER A 89 16.32 8.10 -25.17
C SER A 89 16.43 8.67 -23.76
N ARG A 90 16.61 9.99 -23.64
CA ARG A 90 16.68 10.70 -22.35
C ARG A 90 15.38 10.55 -21.56
N MET A 91 14.24 10.58 -22.25
CA MET A 91 12.92 10.44 -21.65
C MET A 91 12.66 9.02 -21.15
N ASP A 92 13.11 8.01 -21.90
CA ASP A 92 13.04 6.62 -21.52
C ASP A 92 13.93 6.35 -20.29
N GLU A 93 15.13 6.93 -20.22
CA GLU A 93 15.98 6.91 -19.02
C GLU A 93 15.30 7.53 -17.81
N MET A 94 14.65 8.69 -17.99
CA MET A 94 13.90 9.34 -16.92
C MET A 94 12.69 8.53 -16.47
N GLN A 95 11.97 7.87 -17.38
CA GLN A 95 10.91 6.93 -17.02
C GLN A 95 11.45 5.72 -16.24
N LYS A 96 12.60 5.16 -16.65
CA LYS A 96 13.27 4.09 -15.88
C LYS A 96 13.64 4.57 -14.48
N LYS A 97 14.14 5.80 -14.37
CA LYS A 97 14.47 6.41 -13.07
C LYS A 97 13.22 6.55 -12.20
N LEU A 98 12.10 7.06 -12.73
CA LEU A 98 10.81 7.12 -12.03
C LEU A 98 10.36 5.74 -11.52
N MET A 99 10.45 4.72 -12.38
CA MET A 99 10.10 3.35 -12.01
C MET A 99 11.00 2.86 -10.88
N SER A 100 12.31 3.09 -10.96
CA SER A 100 13.26 2.68 -9.90
C SER A 100 13.01 3.40 -8.57
N MET A 101 12.69 4.70 -8.60
CA MET A 101 12.33 5.49 -7.41
C MET A 101 11.03 5.00 -6.77
N SER A 102 10.12 4.46 -7.57
CA SER A 102 8.84 3.90 -7.08
C SER A 102 8.98 2.43 -6.62
N MET A 103 9.92 1.67 -7.17
CA MET A 103 10.16 0.27 -6.82
C MET A 103 10.95 0.11 -5.51
N LYS A 104 11.92 1.00 -5.22
CA LYS A 104 12.69 0.93 -3.97
C LYS A 104 11.79 0.92 -2.71
N PRO A 105 10.80 1.82 -2.59
CA PRO A 105 9.86 1.78 -1.47
C PRO A 105 9.00 0.52 -1.45
N LEU A 106 8.64 -0.03 -2.62
CA LEU A 106 7.78 -1.21 -2.69
C LEU A 106 8.42 -2.39 -1.94
N TYR A 107 9.68 -2.73 -2.24
CA TYR A 107 10.36 -3.84 -1.58
C TYR A 107 10.56 -3.64 -0.09
N ILE A 108 10.84 -2.41 0.33
CA ILE A 108 11.05 -2.10 1.75
C ILE A 108 9.71 -2.11 2.51
N THR A 109 8.64 -1.57 1.92
CA THR A 109 7.30 -1.55 2.53
C THR A 109 6.63 -2.93 2.55
N MET A 110 7.04 -3.87 1.69
CA MET A 110 6.60 -5.26 1.78
C MET A 110 7.07 -5.96 3.06
N ILE A 111 8.24 -5.62 3.60
CA ILE A 111 8.79 -6.29 4.79
C ILE A 111 7.89 -6.10 6.03
N PRO A 112 7.51 -4.86 6.43
CA PRO A 112 6.59 -4.66 7.54
C PRO A 112 5.22 -5.29 7.32
N ILE A 113 4.72 -5.26 6.08
CA ILE A 113 3.45 -5.89 5.72
C ILE A 113 3.55 -7.40 5.97
N PHE A 114 4.52 -8.09 5.37
CA PHE A 114 4.67 -9.54 5.57
C PHE A 114 4.91 -9.90 7.04
N LEU A 115 5.71 -9.12 7.76
CA LEU A 115 5.93 -9.33 9.19
C LEU A 115 4.60 -9.23 9.97
N PHE A 116 3.78 -8.21 9.68
CA PHE A 116 2.48 -8.03 10.30
C PHE A 116 1.53 -9.19 10.00
N PHE A 117 1.39 -9.59 8.74
CA PHE A 117 0.54 -10.72 8.34
C PHE A 117 1.02 -12.06 8.93
N SER A 118 2.34 -12.26 8.99
CA SER A 118 2.95 -13.46 9.55
C SER A 118 2.77 -13.55 11.07
N TRP A 119 2.89 -12.41 11.77
CA TRP A 119 2.59 -12.28 13.18
C TRP A 119 1.11 -12.54 13.45
N LEU A 120 0.21 -11.85 12.74
CA LEU A 120 -1.25 -11.97 12.95
C LEU A 120 -1.73 -13.41 12.75
N ARG A 121 -1.11 -14.19 11.85
CA ARG A 121 -1.46 -15.60 11.63
C ARG A 121 -1.04 -16.52 12.78
N GLN A 122 0.00 -16.17 13.53
CA GLN A 122 0.59 -17.00 14.59
C GLN A 122 0.22 -16.51 15.99
N SER A 123 -0.21 -15.26 16.10
CA SER A 123 -0.59 -14.63 17.36
C SER A 123 -1.86 -15.30 17.90
N PRO A 124 -1.96 -15.52 19.23
CA PRO A 124 -3.22 -15.88 19.87
C PRO A 124 -4.33 -14.86 19.63
N ALA A 125 -3.97 -13.62 19.28
CA ALA A 125 -4.93 -12.60 18.87
C ALA A 125 -5.74 -13.01 17.64
N ALA A 126 -5.23 -13.92 16.78
CA ALA A 126 -5.94 -14.45 15.63
C ALA A 126 -7.28 -15.10 16.00
N ASP A 127 -7.31 -15.80 17.14
CA ASP A 127 -8.49 -16.50 17.63
C ASP A 127 -9.55 -15.54 18.17
N LEU A 128 -9.15 -14.30 18.50
CA LEU A 128 -10.01 -13.21 18.94
C LEU A 128 -10.48 -12.30 17.78
N ILE A 129 -10.07 -12.61 16.54
CA ILE A 129 -10.49 -11.85 15.37
C ILE A 129 -11.87 -12.34 14.94
N ASP A 130 -12.87 -11.48 15.12
CA ASP A 130 -14.18 -11.72 14.53
C ASP A 130 -14.03 -11.79 12.99
N PRO A 131 -14.56 -12.84 12.34
CA PRO A 131 -14.53 -12.95 10.89
C PRO A 131 -15.28 -11.79 10.22
N VAL A 132 -16.26 -11.23 10.92
CA VAL A 132 -17.06 -10.06 10.52
C VAL A 132 -16.64 -8.87 11.37
N VAL A 133 -15.76 -8.01 10.84
CA VAL A 133 -15.22 -6.87 11.60
C VAL A 133 -16.09 -5.63 11.46
N VAL A 134 -16.61 -5.34 10.27
CA VAL A 134 -17.51 -4.21 10.01
C VAL A 134 -18.66 -4.64 9.12
N LYS A 135 -19.90 -4.26 9.44
CA LYS A 135 -21.05 -4.43 8.54
C LYS A 135 -21.23 -3.19 7.68
N LEU A 136 -21.36 -3.39 6.37
CA LEU A 136 -21.60 -2.32 5.41
C LEU A 136 -23.11 -2.17 5.18
N PRO A 137 -23.60 -0.94 4.94
CA PRO A 137 -25.01 -0.71 4.60
C PRO A 137 -25.32 -0.97 3.10
N PHE A 138 -24.35 -1.49 2.34
CA PHE A 138 -24.45 -1.77 0.92
C PHE A 138 -23.57 -2.98 0.55
N ASP A 139 -24.04 -3.77 -0.41
CA ASP A 139 -23.23 -4.82 -1.06
C ASP A 139 -22.55 -4.27 -2.31
N THR A 140 -21.31 -4.69 -2.58
CA THR A 140 -20.65 -4.39 -3.84
C THR A 140 -20.03 -5.65 -4.42
N ILE A 141 -20.01 -5.75 -5.75
CA ILE A 141 -19.33 -6.83 -6.48
C ILE A 141 -17.87 -7.00 -6.03
N LEU A 142 -17.22 -5.90 -5.64
CA LEU A 142 -15.85 -5.91 -5.15
C LEU A 142 -15.74 -6.60 -3.79
N VAL A 143 -16.65 -6.31 -2.86
CA VAL A 143 -16.72 -6.92 -1.53
C VAL A 143 -17.03 -8.42 -1.66
N GLN A 144 -17.99 -8.82 -2.49
CA GLN A 144 -18.27 -10.24 -2.74
C GLN A 144 -17.06 -11.00 -3.32
N LYS A 145 -16.31 -10.39 -4.25
CA LYS A 145 -15.07 -10.99 -4.79
C LYS A 145 -13.99 -11.11 -3.73
N LEU A 146 -13.87 -10.15 -2.83
CA LEU A 146 -12.91 -10.21 -1.73
C LEU A 146 -13.24 -11.36 -0.76
N HIS A 147 -14.52 -11.68 -0.59
CA HIS A 147 -14.98 -12.80 0.24
C HIS A 147 -14.82 -14.19 -0.40
N THR A 148 -14.54 -14.28 -1.70
CA THR A 148 -14.34 -15.59 -2.38
C THR A 148 -13.19 -16.41 -1.76
N GLY A 149 -12.19 -15.75 -1.14
CA GLY A 149 -11.09 -16.41 -0.42
C GLY A 149 -11.36 -16.72 1.06
N SER A 150 -12.55 -16.42 1.57
CA SER A 150 -12.90 -16.61 2.99
C SER A 150 -13.35 -18.05 3.28
N PRO A 151 -13.31 -18.49 4.55
CA PRO A 151 -13.80 -19.81 4.94
C PRO A 151 -15.25 -20.06 4.51
N PRO A 152 -15.66 -21.32 4.25
CA PRO A 152 -17.04 -21.66 3.94
C PRO A 152 -18.00 -21.09 5.00
N GLY A 153 -19.07 -20.40 4.56
CA GLY A 153 -20.02 -19.70 5.43
C GLY A 153 -19.77 -18.19 5.57
N PHE A 154 -18.59 -17.70 5.15
CA PHE A 154 -18.20 -16.28 5.15
C PHE A 154 -17.86 -15.79 3.73
N GLN A 155 -18.43 -16.41 2.71
CA GLN A 155 -18.11 -16.07 1.31
C GLN A 155 -19.09 -15.07 0.69
N THR A 156 -20.20 -14.79 1.37
CA THR A 156 -21.26 -13.88 0.94
C THR A 156 -21.72 -13.01 2.11
N GLY A 157 -22.04 -11.75 1.83
CA GLY A 157 -22.62 -10.82 2.79
C GLY A 157 -21.98 -9.43 2.80
N ASP A 158 -22.73 -8.50 3.41
CA ASP A 158 -22.44 -7.06 3.43
C ASP A 158 -21.51 -6.72 4.60
N TRP A 159 -20.31 -7.28 4.61
CA TRP A 159 -19.35 -7.04 5.68
C TRP A 159 -17.93 -6.88 5.16
N LEU A 160 -17.04 -6.42 6.03
CA LEU A 160 -15.60 -6.38 5.82
C LEU A 160 -14.96 -7.21 6.91
N GLY A 161 -14.18 -8.20 6.48
CA GLY A 161 -13.28 -8.91 7.37
C GLY A 161 -12.11 -8.04 7.80
N TRP A 162 -11.25 -8.60 8.64
CA TRP A 162 -10.10 -7.91 9.19
C TRP A 162 -9.17 -7.33 8.11
N LEU A 163 -8.97 -8.07 7.01
CA LEU A 163 -8.11 -7.66 5.90
C LEU A 163 -8.68 -6.43 5.18
N GLY A 164 -9.97 -6.45 4.85
CA GLY A 164 -10.63 -5.34 4.17
C GLY A 164 -10.63 -4.08 5.03
N TRP A 165 -10.94 -4.25 6.33
CA TRP A 165 -10.92 -3.15 7.29
C TRP A 165 -9.52 -2.56 7.48
N TYR A 166 -8.49 -3.41 7.55
CA TYR A 166 -7.09 -2.98 7.60
C TYR A 166 -6.68 -2.19 6.36
N ILE A 167 -6.96 -2.71 5.15
CA ILE A 167 -6.60 -2.03 3.89
C ILE A 167 -7.29 -0.68 3.79
N PHE A 168 -8.58 -0.62 4.13
CA PHE A 168 -9.33 0.63 4.10
C PHE A 168 -8.76 1.67 5.08
N SER A 169 -8.64 1.29 6.36
CA SER A 169 -8.15 2.18 7.42
C SER A 169 -6.72 2.66 7.14
N SER A 170 -5.81 1.75 6.78
CA SER A 170 -4.42 2.09 6.48
C SER A 170 -4.30 2.98 5.23
N SER A 171 -5.13 2.76 4.20
CA SER A 171 -5.14 3.60 2.99
C SER A 171 -5.60 5.02 3.30
N VAL A 172 -6.66 5.18 4.10
CA VAL A 172 -7.15 6.50 4.54
C VAL A 172 -6.06 7.24 5.32
N VAL A 173 -5.45 6.59 6.31
CA VAL A 173 -4.38 7.18 7.11
C VAL A 173 -3.18 7.55 6.24
N SER A 174 -2.74 6.63 5.38
CA SER A 174 -1.61 6.88 4.47
C SER A 174 -1.86 8.09 3.59
N ASN A 175 -3.08 8.27 3.07
CA ASN A 175 -3.45 9.44 2.27
C ASN A 175 -3.42 10.74 3.09
N ILE A 176 -3.88 10.72 4.34
CA ILE A 176 -3.83 11.87 5.24
C ILE A 176 -2.36 12.26 5.51
N ILE A 177 -1.54 11.29 5.91
CA ILE A 177 -0.12 11.53 6.22
C ILE A 177 0.65 12.01 4.97
N ARG A 178 0.35 11.47 3.79
CA ARG A 178 0.93 11.95 2.52
C ARG A 178 0.62 13.42 2.24
N LYS A 179 -0.60 13.86 2.52
CA LYS A 179 -0.98 15.27 2.37
C LYS A 179 -0.25 16.15 3.39
N ILE A 180 -0.16 15.71 4.65
CA ILE A 180 0.55 16.44 5.71
C ILE A 180 2.04 16.61 5.37
N LEU A 181 2.66 15.58 4.79
CA LEU A 181 4.08 15.58 4.41
C LEU A 181 4.35 16.24 3.05
N GLY A 182 3.33 16.77 2.37
CA GLY A 182 3.48 17.42 1.06
C GLY A 182 3.92 16.47 -0.06
N MET A 183 3.61 15.18 0.05
CA MET A 183 3.87 14.18 -1.00
C MET A 183 2.81 14.13 -2.10
N ALA A 184 1.61 14.65 -1.80
CA ALA A 184 0.43 14.63 -2.67
C ALA A 184 0.18 16.00 -3.31
#